data_AF-A0AAN4U0K5-F1
#
_entry.id   AF-A0AAN4U0K5-F1
#
_cell.length_a   1.000
_cell.length_b   1.000
_cell.length_c   1.000
_cell.angle_alpha   90.00
_cell.angle_beta   90.00
_cell.angle_gamma   90.00
#
_symmetry.space_group_name_H-M   'P 1'
#
loop_
_entity.id
_entity.type
_entity.pdbx_description
1 polymer ?
#
loop_
_entity_poly.entity_id
_entity_poly.type
_entity_poly.pdbx_seq_one_letter_code
_entity_poly.pdbx_strand_id
1 'polypeptide(L)'
;MRKRSSKGGGAQRSIQVHLMANEEEAAMIRAAAKKRNQTVSLTIIEAVKLLEGRLQVEEEEHDSPTVQALRDIEYQLRRIGRNVNQIAHNANREMNATIEDEASASYAVRQCRELIDHLDAVIGQSGSA
;
A
#
# COMPACT_ATOMS: atom_id res chain seq x y z
N MET A 1 41.57 22.21 -27.06
CA MET A 1 40.81 21.94 -25.81
C MET A 1 39.48 22.69 -25.85
N ARG A 2 38.35 22.01 -26.02
CA ARG A 2 37.02 22.63 -25.97
C ARG A 2 36.55 22.70 -24.51
N LYS A 3 36.45 23.92 -23.95
CA LYS A 3 35.82 24.18 -22.64
C LYS A 3 34.33 23.84 -22.73
N ARG A 4 33.87 22.85 -21.94
CA ARG A 4 32.43 22.57 -21.76
C ARG A 4 31.83 23.67 -20.87
N SER A 5 30.72 24.24 -21.34
CA SER A 5 30.02 25.34 -20.68
C SER A 5 29.49 24.93 -19.30
N SER A 6 29.85 25.71 -18.28
CA SER A 6 29.41 25.60 -16.90
C SER A 6 27.99 26.16 -16.69
N LYS A 7 27.01 25.73 -17.50
CA LYS A 7 25.60 26.07 -17.27
C LYS A 7 24.94 24.94 -16.48
N GLY A 8 24.87 25.09 -15.16
CA GLY A 8 24.11 24.20 -14.30
C GLY A 8 24.17 24.65 -12.84
N GLY A 9 23.30 25.59 -12.47
CA GLY A 9 23.16 26.13 -11.11
C GLY A 9 22.51 25.16 -10.12
N GLY A 10 22.95 23.90 -10.11
CA GLY A 10 22.59 22.93 -9.08
C GLY A 10 23.66 22.89 -7.98
N ALA A 11 23.26 22.52 -6.76
CA ALA A 11 24.20 22.29 -5.67
C ALA A 11 25.32 21.34 -6.12
N GLN A 12 26.57 21.71 -5.82
CA GLN A 12 27.74 20.97 -6.26
C GLN A 12 27.79 19.60 -5.57
N ARG A 13 27.89 18.53 -6.37
CA ARG A 13 28.02 17.16 -5.84
C ARG A 13 29.45 16.95 -5.36
N SER A 14 29.64 16.71 -4.06
CA SER A 14 30.95 16.54 -3.41
C SER A 14 31.25 15.10 -2.99
N ILE A 15 30.28 14.19 -3.09
CA ILE A 15 30.38 12.79 -2.63
C ILE A 15 30.35 11.86 -3.85
N GLN A 16 31.24 10.87 -3.86
CA GLN A 16 31.29 9.80 -4.85
C GLN A 16 30.74 8.51 -4.26
N VAL A 17 29.82 7.86 -4.99
CA VAL A 17 29.26 6.55 -4.65
C VAL A 17 29.65 5.57 -5.75
N HIS A 18 30.17 4.41 -5.37
CA HIS A 18 30.51 3.31 -6.29
C HIS A 18 29.44 2.23 -6.21
N LEU A 19 28.94 1.79 -7.37
CA LEU A 19 27.95 0.73 -7.49
C LEU A 19 28.57 -0.42 -8.28
N MET A 20 28.48 -1.64 -7.75
CA MET A 20 28.77 -2.85 -8.50
C MET A 20 27.50 -3.27 -9.23
N ALA A 21 27.65 -3.63 -10.51
CA ALA A 21 26.56 -4.10 -11.35
C ALA A 21 27.11 -5.18 -12.28
N ASN A 22 26.31 -6.21 -12.54
CA ASN A 22 26.59 -7.16 -13.60
C ASN A 22 26.33 -6.53 -14.99
N GLU A 23 26.67 -7.27 -16.05
CA GLU A 23 26.56 -6.74 -17.42
C GLU A 23 25.12 -6.41 -17.83
N GLU A 24 24.16 -7.22 -17.38
CA GLU A 24 22.72 -7.02 -17.65
C GLU A 24 22.18 -5.77 -16.95
N GLU A 25 22.48 -5.61 -15.66
CA GLU A 25 22.12 -4.43 -14.85
C GLU A 25 22.74 -3.16 -15.44
N ALA A 26 24.03 -3.21 -15.82
CA ALA A 26 24.70 -2.07 -16.45
C ALA A 26 24.08 -1.71 -17.81
N ALA A 27 23.71 -2.71 -18.61
CA ALA A 27 23.02 -2.49 -19.89
C ALA A 27 21.64 -1.86 -19.69
N MET A 28 20.87 -2.36 -18.72
CA MET A 28 19.57 -1.83 -18.35
C MET A 28 19.66 -0.36 -17.94
N ILE A 29 20.58 -0.02 -17.03
CA ILE A 29 20.78 1.36 -16.54
C ILE A 29 21.16 2.29 -17.69
N ARG A 30 22.08 1.87 -18.57
CA ARG A 30 22.49 2.67 -19.74
C ARG A 30 21.34 2.87 -20.72
N ALA A 31 20.54 1.83 -20.97
CA ALA A 31 19.38 1.92 -21.85
C ALA A 31 18.32 2.90 -21.28
N ALA A 32 18.06 2.84 -19.97
CA ALA A 32 17.15 3.76 -19.28
C ALA A 32 17.64 5.22 -19.39
N ALA A 33 18.94 5.46 -19.16
CA ALA A 33 19.54 6.78 -19.30
C ALA A 33 19.47 7.30 -20.74
N LYS A 34 19.76 6.44 -21.73
CA LYS A 34 19.67 6.77 -23.16
C LYS A 34 18.23 7.13 -23.57
N LYS A 35 17.23 6.36 -23.11
CA LYS A 35 15.81 6.62 -23.40
C LYS A 35 15.35 7.99 -22.88
N ARG A 36 15.93 8.45 -21.77
CA ARG A 36 15.64 9.76 -21.16
C ARG A 36 16.56 10.89 -21.64
N ASN A 37 17.52 10.60 -22.52
CA ASN A 37 18.57 11.53 -22.95
C ASN A 37 19.35 12.14 -21.76
N GLN A 38 19.64 11.31 -20.76
CA GLN A 38 20.28 11.70 -19.50
C GLN A 38 21.61 10.96 -19.29
N THR A 39 22.40 11.43 -18.32
CA THR A 39 23.56 10.67 -17.84
C THR A 39 23.12 9.55 -16.90
N VAL A 40 23.87 8.45 -16.88
CA VAL A 40 23.66 7.34 -15.94
C VAL A 40 23.54 7.83 -14.49
N SER A 41 24.42 8.75 -14.07
CA SER A 41 24.39 9.31 -12.72
C SER A 41 23.11 10.08 -12.40
N LEU A 42 22.57 10.84 -13.36
CA LEU A 42 21.32 11.57 -13.14
C LEU A 42 20.12 10.62 -13.09
N THR A 43 20.06 9.66 -14.00
CA THR A 43 18.98 8.66 -14.04
C THR A 43 18.95 7.80 -12.79
N ILE A 44 20.11 7.39 -12.25
CA ILE A 44 20.17 6.65 -10.97
C ILE A 44 19.67 7.52 -9.81
N ILE A 45 20.12 8.77 -9.70
CA ILE A 45 19.68 9.65 -8.60
C ILE A 45 18.18 9.94 -8.67
N GLU A 46 17.63 10.18 -9.86
CA GLU A 46 16.19 10.37 -10.03
C GLU A 46 15.41 9.09 -9.71
N ALA A 47 15.91 7.92 -10.10
CA ALA A 47 15.29 6.65 -9.75
C ALA A 47 15.29 6.42 -8.23
N VAL A 48 16.40 6.71 -7.55
CA VAL A 48 16.49 6.61 -6.08
C VAL A 48 15.54 7.59 -5.40
N LYS A 49 15.46 8.86 -5.83
CA LYS A 49 14.51 9.83 -5.28
C LYS A 49 13.05 9.42 -5.48
N LEU A 50 12.73 8.84 -6.64
CA LEU A 50 11.39 8.33 -6.92
C LEU A 50 11.06 7.12 -6.05
N LEU A 51 12.02 6.23 -5.83
CA LEU A 51 11.86 5.08 -4.94
C LEU A 51 11.73 5.51 -3.48
N GLU A 52 12.59 6.41 -3.01
CA GLU A 52 12.53 6.99 -1.67
C GLU A 52 11.19 7.70 -1.44
N GLY A 53 10.75 8.54 -2.38
CA GLY A 53 9.45 9.19 -2.29
C GLY A 53 8.28 8.21 -2.31
N ARG A 54 8.37 7.10 -3.08
CA ARG A 54 7.35 6.04 -3.05
C ARG A 54 7.33 5.29 -1.73
N LEU A 55 8.50 4.93 -1.19
CA LEU A 55 8.63 4.26 0.10
C LEU A 55 8.09 5.14 1.23
N GLN A 56 8.38 6.44 1.19
CA GLN A 56 7.84 7.38 2.17
C GLN A 56 6.31 7.46 2.07
N VAL A 57 5.73 7.56 0.87
CA VAL A 57 4.27 7.56 0.69
C VAL A 57 3.66 6.23 1.15
N GLU A 58 4.28 5.08 0.82
CA GLU A 58 3.81 3.77 1.29
C GLU A 58 3.86 3.65 2.82
N GLU A 59 4.90 4.15 3.48
CA GLU A 59 4.99 4.19 4.94
C GLU A 59 3.94 5.13 5.56
N GLU A 60 3.77 6.34 5.01
CA GLU A 60 2.78 7.31 5.47
C GLU A 60 1.34 6.79 5.29
N GLU A 61 1.05 6.12 4.16
CA GLU A 61 -0.24 5.48 3.92
C GLU A 61 -0.44 4.28 4.85
N HIS A 62 0.58 3.44 5.04
CA HIS A 62 0.52 2.26 5.91
C HIS A 62 0.19 2.64 7.36
N ASP A 63 0.79 3.72 7.86
CA ASP A 63 0.57 4.22 9.21
C ASP A 63 -0.56 5.26 9.30
N SER A 64 -1.28 5.47 8.19
CA SER A 64 -2.38 6.44 8.16
C SER A 64 -3.55 5.99 9.05
N PRO A 65 -4.25 6.94 9.70
CA PRO A 65 -5.43 6.63 10.50
C PRO A 65 -6.54 5.99 9.67
N THR A 66 -6.63 6.32 8.38
CA THR A 66 -7.55 5.70 7.43
C THR A 66 -7.24 4.20 7.26
N VAL A 67 -6.00 3.84 6.95
CA VAL A 67 -5.62 2.43 6.77
C VAL A 67 -5.79 1.65 8.07
N GLN A 68 -5.50 2.25 9.23
CA GLN A 68 -5.77 1.61 10.51
C GLN A 68 -7.27 1.36 10.75
N ALA A 69 -8.13 2.35 10.46
CA ALA A 69 -9.57 2.17 10.57
C ALA A 69 -10.11 1.07 9.62
N LEU A 70 -9.57 0.99 8.41
CA LEU A 70 -9.92 -0.07 7.46
C LEU A 70 -9.50 -1.46 7.95
N ARG A 71 -8.30 -1.60 8.55
CA ARG A 71 -7.83 -2.85 9.16
C ARG A 71 -8.71 -3.28 10.34
N ASP A 72 -9.16 -2.33 11.15
CA ASP A 72 -10.05 -2.60 12.26
C ASP A 72 -11.41 -3.11 11.77
N ILE A 73 -11.98 -2.49 10.73
CA ILE A 73 -13.21 -2.95 10.08
C ILE A 73 -13.04 -4.36 9.50
N GLU A 74 -11.94 -4.60 8.77
CA GLU A 74 -11.62 -5.93 8.21
C GLU A 74 -11.55 -6.99 9.32
N TYR A 75 -10.86 -6.69 10.42
CA TYR A 75 -10.75 -7.59 11.56
C TYR A 75 -12.13 -7.92 12.15
N GLN A 76 -13.00 -6.92 12.33
CA GLN A 76 -14.35 -7.14 12.84
C GLN A 76 -15.19 -8.01 11.91
N LEU A 77 -15.18 -7.72 10.60
CA LEU A 77 -15.89 -8.53 9.59
C LEU A 77 -15.41 -9.98 9.60
N ARG A 78 -14.09 -10.20 9.69
CA ARG A 78 -13.50 -11.54 9.76
C ARG A 78 -13.93 -12.28 11.02
N ARG A 79 -14.01 -11.60 12.17
CA ARG A 79 -14.49 -12.17 13.43
C ARG A 79 -15.95 -12.57 13.34
N ILE A 80 -16.81 -11.70 12.79
CA ILE A 80 -18.22 -11.99 12.57
C ILE A 80 -18.38 -13.21 11.66
N GLY A 81 -17.66 -13.24 10.54
CA GLY A 81 -17.69 -14.36 9.59
C GLY A 81 -17.31 -15.70 10.24
N ARG A 82 -16.27 -15.73 11.09
CA ARG A 82 -15.90 -16.95 11.85
C ARG A 82 -17.03 -17.41 12.78
N ASN A 83 -17.66 -16.49 13.51
CA ASN A 83 -18.74 -16.81 14.43
C ASN A 83 -19.96 -17.37 13.69
N VAL A 84 -20.38 -16.73 12.59
CA VAL A 84 -21.50 -17.22 11.76
C VAL A 84 -21.17 -18.58 11.14
N ASN A 85 -19.94 -18.78 10.69
CA ASN A 85 -19.52 -20.07 10.15
C ASN A 85 -19.54 -21.17 11.22
N GLN A 86 -19.23 -20.84 12.48
CA GLN A 86 -19.35 -21.76 13.59
C GLN A 86 -20.82 -22.14 13.87
N ILE A 87 -21.73 -21.15 13.84
CA ILE A 87 -23.17 -21.39 13.97
C ILE A 87 -23.64 -22.36 12.88
N ALA A 88 -23.29 -22.08 11.62
CA ALA A 88 -23.66 -22.95 10.49
C ALA A 88 -23.12 -24.37 10.67
N HIS A 89 -21.86 -24.51 11.09
CA HIS A 89 -21.25 -25.81 11.33
C HIS A 89 -21.95 -26.57 12.47
N ASN A 90 -22.24 -25.91 13.58
CA ASN A 90 -22.94 -26.53 14.72
C ASN A 90 -24.36 -26.95 14.33
N ALA A 91 -25.09 -26.08 13.65
CA ALA A 91 -26.46 -26.37 13.22
C ALA A 91 -26.52 -27.56 12.24
N ASN A 92 -25.56 -27.65 11.32
CA ASN A 92 -25.43 -28.78 10.41
C ASN A 92 -25.07 -30.09 11.15
N ARG A 93 -24.15 -30.02 12.11
CA ARG A 93 -23.74 -31.19 12.91
C ARG A 93 -24.89 -31.73 13.75
N GLU A 94 -25.67 -30.85 14.34
CA GLU A 94 -26.77 -31.20 15.25
C GLU A 94 -28.09 -31.42 14.51
N MET A 95 -28.13 -31.15 13.20
CA MET A 95 -29.33 -31.15 12.36
C MET A 95 -30.46 -30.31 12.97
N ASN A 96 -30.09 -29.23 13.67
CA ASN A 96 -31.00 -28.36 14.39
C ASN A 96 -30.40 -26.95 14.51
N ALA A 97 -31.23 -25.91 14.40
CA ALA A 97 -30.83 -24.54 14.66
C ALA A 97 -31.72 -23.97 15.77
N THR A 98 -31.11 -23.35 16.78
CA THR A 98 -31.86 -22.76 17.88
C THR A 98 -32.31 -21.34 17.55
N ILE A 99 -33.29 -20.83 18.30
CA ILE A 99 -33.69 -19.41 18.21
C ILE A 99 -32.51 -18.49 18.55
N GLU A 100 -31.60 -18.93 19.42
CA GLU A 100 -30.39 -18.17 19.78
C GLU A 100 -29.39 -18.11 18.61
N ASP A 101 -29.25 -19.20 17.85
CA ASP A 101 -28.45 -19.23 16.61
C ASP A 101 -29.01 -18.26 15.55
N GLU A 102 -30.33 -18.27 15.37
CA GLU A 102 -31.03 -17.36 14.46
C GLU A 102 -30.85 -15.89 14.89
N ALA A 103 -31.04 -15.60 16.18
CA ALA A 103 -30.84 -14.27 16.74
C ALA A 103 -29.39 -13.80 16.59
N SER A 104 -28.42 -14.68 16.83
CA SER A 104 -26.99 -14.40 16.71
C SER A 104 -26.57 -14.13 15.26
N ALA A 105 -27.08 -14.92 14.30
CA ALA A 105 -26.85 -14.70 12.87
C ALA A 105 -27.50 -13.38 12.40
N SER A 106 -28.72 -13.09 12.86
CA SER A 106 -29.42 -11.83 12.56
C SER A 106 -28.67 -10.61 13.11
N TYR A 107 -28.15 -10.74 14.33
CA TYR A 107 -27.33 -9.72 14.97
C TYR A 107 -26.02 -9.48 14.20
N ALA A 108 -25.36 -10.54 13.76
CA ALA A 108 -24.16 -10.47 12.92
C ALA A 108 -24.40 -9.71 11.61
N VAL A 109 -25.53 -9.95 10.93
CA VAL A 109 -25.89 -9.22 9.71
C VAL A 109 -26.05 -7.72 9.98
N ARG A 110 -26.68 -7.35 11.09
CA ARG A 110 -26.82 -5.94 11.48
C ARG A 110 -25.46 -5.30 11.79
N GLN A 111 -24.59 -5.98 12.52
CA GLN A 111 -23.22 -5.48 12.77
C GLN A 111 -22.43 -5.31 11.48
N CYS A 112 -22.52 -6.25 10.54
CA CYS A 112 -21.88 -6.09 9.23
C CYS A 112 -22.38 -4.84 8.50
N ARG A 113 -23.69 -4.56 8.56
CA ARG A 113 -24.25 -3.34 7.96
C ARG A 113 -23.67 -2.07 8.60
N GLU A 114 -23.61 -2.00 9.92
CA GLU A 114 -23.02 -0.86 10.64
C GLU A 114 -21.54 -0.67 10.28
N LEU A 115 -20.79 -1.75 10.14
CA LEU A 115 -19.38 -1.72 9.71
C LEU A 115 -19.21 -1.25 8.26
N ILE A 116 -20.14 -1.59 7.37
CA ILE A 116 -20.17 -1.12 5.99
C ILE A 116 -20.50 0.37 5.93
N ASP A 117 -21.48 0.83 6.71
CA ASP A 117 -21.79 2.27 6.80
C ASP A 117 -20.59 3.07 7.35
N HIS A 118 -19.86 2.50 8.31
CA HIS A 118 -18.62 3.10 8.82
C HIS A 118 -17.50 3.09 7.77
N LEU A 119 -17.35 2.01 7.00
CA LEU A 119 -16.41 1.91 5.89
C LEU A 119 -16.64 3.02 4.87
N ASP A 120 -17.89 3.22 4.45
CA ASP A 120 -18.26 4.28 3.50
C ASP A 120 -17.92 5.67 4.04
N ALA A 121 -18.11 5.91 5.34
CA ALA A 121 -17.73 7.16 5.99
C ALA A 121 -16.21 7.39 6.00
N VAL A 122 -15.42 6.36 6.34
CA VAL A 122 -13.95 6.42 6.37
C VAL A 122 -13.39 6.69 4.97
N ILE A 123 -13.93 6.01 3.95
CA ILE A 123 -13.52 6.22 2.55
C ILE A 123 -13.94 7.63 2.06
N GLY A 124 -15.17 8.07 2.37
CA GLY A 124 -15.67 9.38 1.96
C GLY A 124 -14.88 10.56 2.54
N GLN A 125 -14.41 10.45 3.79
CA GLN A 125 -13.54 11.45 4.42
C GLN A 125 -12.13 11.49 3.82
N SER A 126 -11.65 10.36 3.32
CA SER A 126 -10.31 10.25 2.72
C SER A 126 -10.25 10.78 1.28
N GLY A 127 -11.38 10.78 0.55
CA GLY A 127 -11.48 11.32 -0.81
C GLY A 127 -11.78 12.83 -0.89
N SER A 128 -11.90 13.52 0.24
CA SER A 128 -12.21 14.96 0.33
C SER A 128 -11.05 15.82 0.86
N ALA A 129 -9.86 15.23 1.01
CA ALA A 129 -8.61 15.89 1.38
C ALA A 129 -7.74 16.22 0.16
#